data_AF-A0A401IMH8-F1
#
_entry.id   AF-A0A401IMH8-F1
#
_cell.length_a   1.000
_cell.length_b   1.000
_cell.length_c   1.000
_cell.angle_alpha   90.00
_cell.angle_beta   90.00
_cell.angle_gamma   90.00
#
_symmetry.space_group_name_H-M   'P 1'
#
loop_
_entity.id
_entity.type
_entity.pdbx_description
1 polymer ?
#
loop_
_entity_poly.entity_id
_entity_poly.type
_entity_poly.pdbx_seq_one_letter_code
_entity_poly.pdbx_strand_id
1 'polypeptide(L)' 'MIDINDYIKNYSYLVEFSSEDEAYLAKCLELDIMAHGDSQEEAIQEIKEAVRVHLLMLLEDGDQIPQHKSMIVKL' A
#
# COMPACT_ATOMS: atom_id res chain seq x y z
N MET A 1 -6.81 -9.21 18.53
CA MET A 1 -5.58 -9.11 17.71
C MET A 1 -5.99 -8.52 16.38
N ILE A 2 -5.29 -7.50 15.89
CA ILE A 2 -5.57 -6.90 14.58
C ILE A 2 -5.09 -7.90 13.52
N ASP A 3 -6.00 -8.33 12.65
CA ASP A 3 -5.63 -9.16 11.50
C ASP A 3 -5.08 -8.23 10.42
N ILE A 4 -3.75 -8.14 10.31
CA ILE A 4 -3.07 -7.20 9.39
C ILE A 4 -3.57 -7.40 7.95
N ASN A 5 -3.82 -8.65 7.55
CA ASN A 5 -4.32 -8.98 6.22
C ASN A 5 -5.72 -8.43 5.95
N ASP A 6 -6.57 -8.26 6.96
CA ASP A 6 -7.87 -7.63 6.78
C ASP A 6 -7.76 -6.10 6.84
N TYR A 7 -6.82 -5.60 7.64
CA TYR A 7 -6.53 -4.17 7.75
C TYR A 7 -6.03 -3.57 6.43
N ILE A 8 -5.08 -4.22 5.77
CA ILE A 8 -4.50 -3.78 4.48
C ILE A 8 -5.49 -3.83 3.31
N LYS A 9 -6.58 -4.61 3.40
CA LYS A 9 -7.62 -4.64 2.36
C LYS A 9 -8.38 -3.33 2.28
N ASN A 10 -8.44 -2.59 3.39
CA ASN A 10 -9.12 -1.30 3.46
C ASN A 10 -8.22 -0.14 3.01
N TYR A 11 -6.95 -0.42 2.67
CA TYR A 11 -6.02 0.60 2.19
C TYR A 11 -6.24 0.88 0.72
N SER A 12 -6.02 2.13 0.35
CA SER A 12 -6.12 2.63 -1.01
C SER A 12 -4.77 2.52 -1.71
N TYR A 13 -4.78 1.78 -2.82
CA TYR A 13 -3.63 1.63 -3.71
C TYR A 13 -3.93 2.34 -5.02
N LEU A 14 -3.04 3.24 -5.42
CA LEU A 14 -3.09 3.88 -6.72
C LEU A 14 -2.02 3.25 -7.60
N VAL A 15 -2.37 2.89 -8.83
CA VAL A 15 -1.40 2.35 -9.79
C VAL A 15 -1.42 3.22 -11.03
N GLU A 16 -0.23 3.67 -11.42
CA GLU A 16 -0.01 4.49 -12.60
C GLU A 16 1.18 3.94 -13.39
N PHE A 17 1.17 4.16 -14.71
CA PHE A 17 2.30 3.81 -15.55
C PHE A 17 3.21 5.03 -15.69
N SER A 18 4.45 4.93 -15.22
CA SER A 18 5.47 5.94 -15.43
C SER A 18 6.10 5.73 -16.80
N SER A 19 5.86 6.67 -17.72
CA SER A 19 6.53 6.66 -19.02
C SER A 19 8.01 7.09 -18.90
N GLU A 20 8.41 7.69 -17.78
CA GLU A 20 9.81 8.08 -17.53
C GLU A 20 10.66 6.89 -17.08
N ASP A 21 10.09 6.03 -16.23
CA ASP A 21 10.75 4.81 -15.73
C ASP A 21 10.43 3.56 -16.56
N GLU A 22 9.55 3.68 -17.56
CA GLU A 22 8.99 2.57 -18.35
C GLU A 22 8.43 1.43 -17.46
N ALA A 23 7.85 1.79 -16.31
CA ALA A 23 7.41 0.85 -15.27
C ALA A 23 6.06 1.24 -14.66
N TYR A 24 5.37 0.25 -14.07
CA TYR A 24 4.18 0.49 -13.27
C TYR A 24 4.57 0.88 -11.85
N LEU A 25 4.02 1.99 -11.37
CA LEU A 25 4.20 2.49 -10.02
C LEU A 25 2.92 2.25 -9.24
N ALA A 26 3.01 1.51 -8.14
CA ALA A 26 1.93 1.32 -7.19
C ALA A 26 2.22 2.07 -5.90
N LYS A 27 1.33 2.98 -5.50
CA LYS A 27 1.44 3.81 -4.31
C LYS A 27 0.38 3.44 -3.28
N CYS A 28 0.79 3.29 -2.02
CA CYS A 28 -0.14 3.23 -0.88
C CYS A 28 -0.34 4.64 -0.31
N LEU A 29 -1.59 5.13 -0.31
CA LEU A 29 -1.91 6.50 0.09
C LEU A 29 -1.83 6.75 1.62
N GLU A 30 -1.80 5.66 2.40
CA GLU A 30 -1.88 5.70 3.85
C GLU A 30 -0.49 5.76 4.47
N LEU A 31 0.45 5.05 3.84
CA LEU A 31 1.83 4.88 4.31
C LEU A 31 2.83 5.71 3.50
N ASP A 32 2.38 6.38 2.43
CA ASP A 32 3.22 7.12 1.48
C ASP A 32 4.38 6.28 0.91
N ILE A 33 4.19 4.96 0.82
CA ILE A 33 5.14 4.04 0.20
C ILE A 33 4.77 3.76 -1.25
N MET A 34 5.78 3.47 -2.07
CA MET A 34 5.62 3.13 -3.48
C MET A 34 6.43 1.88 -3.82
N ALA A 35 5.94 1.13 -4.79
CA ALA A 35 6.61 -0.02 -5.37
C ALA A 35 6.55 0.05 -6.88
N HIS A 36 7.58 -0.48 -7.52
CA HIS A 36 7.71 -0.56 -8.96
C HIS A 36 7.40 -1.99 -9.41
N GLY A 37 6.92 -2.15 -10.63
CA GLY A 37 6.81 -3.46 -11.27
C GLY A 37 6.79 -3.32 -12.78
N ASP A 38 7.21 -4.39 -13.46
CA ASP A 38 7.18 -4.51 -14.92
C ASP A 38 5.73 -4.63 -15.45
N SER A 39 4.77 -4.88 -14.56
CA SER A 39 3.34 -4.96 -14.87
C SER A 39 2.49 -4.42 -13.73
N GLN A 40 1.25 -4.00 -14.03
CA GLN A 40 0.31 -3.51 -13.02
C GLN A 40 0.11 -4.51 -11.88
N GLU A 41 0.00 -5.80 -12.19
CA GLU A 41 -0.15 -6.87 -11.19
C GLU A 41 1.07 -7.01 -10.29
N GLU A 42 2.26 -6.92 -10.87
CA GLU A 42 3.52 -7.01 -10.13
C GLU A 42 3.69 -5.82 -9.19
N ALA A 43 3.49 -4.59 -9.68
CA ALA A 43 3.55 -3.39 -8.85
C ALA A 43 2.54 -3.47 -7.68
N ILE A 44 1.32 -3.98 -7.92
CA ILE A 44 0.32 -4.20 -6.87
C ILE A 44 0.77 -5.28 -5.86
N GLN A 45 1.42 -6.34 -6.31
CA GLN A 45 1.91 -7.39 -5.42
C GLN A 45 3.03 -6.86 -4.54
N GLU A 46 3.99 -6.16 -5.14
CA GLU A 46 5.14 -5.58 -4.44
C GLU A 46 4.70 -4.54 -3.41
N ILE A 47 3.76 -3.64 -3.75
CA ILE A 47 3.27 -2.65 -2.78
C ILE A 47 2.53 -3.32 -1.62
N LYS A 48 1.76 -4.38 -1.85
CA LYS A 48 1.05 -5.10 -0.79
C LYS A 48 2.02 -5.78 0.17
N GLU A 49 3.08 -6.38 -0.36
CA GLU A 49 4.14 -6.98 0.45
C GLU A 49 4.89 -5.90 1.26
N ALA A 50 5.26 -4.78 0.63
CA ALA A 50 5.89 -3.65 1.30
C ALA A 50 5.02 -3.08 2.43
N VAL A 51 3.72 -2.88 2.19
CA VAL A 51 2.75 -2.46 3.22
C VAL A 51 2.71 -3.48 4.35
N ARG A 52 2.59 -4.78 4.05
CA ARG A 52 2.51 -5.82 5.07
C ARG A 52 3.75 -5.83 5.97
N VAL A 53 4.94 -5.81 5.37
CA VAL A 53 6.21 -5.79 6.12
C VAL A 53 6.31 -4.52 6.96
N HIS A 54 5.94 -3.36 6.41
CA HIS A 54 5.95 -2.11 7.16
C HIS A 54 5.02 -2.13 8.38
N LEU A 55 3.80 -2.66 8.23
CA LEU A 55 2.86 -2.80 9.33
C LEU A 55 3.33 -3.81 10.39
N LEU A 56 4.00 -4.89 9.98
CA LEU A 56 4.61 -5.84 10.90
C LEU A 56 5.70 -5.16 11.74
N MET A 57 6.59 -4.37 11.12
CA MET A 57 7.61 -3.61 11.85
C MET A 57 6.97 -2.66 12.86
N LEU A 58 5.98 -1.87 12.44
CA LEU A 58 5.25 -0.97 13.37
C LEU A 58 4.63 -1.74 14.55
N LEU A 59 4.08 -2.93 14.30
CA LEU A 59 3.51 -3.77 15.35
C LEU A 59 4.60 -4.31 16.30
N GLU A 60 5.77 -4.67 15.78
CA GLU A 60 6.91 -5.15 16.57
C GLU A 60 7.53 -4.04 17.44
N ASP A 61 7.64 -2.82 16.90
CA ASP A 61 8.11 -1.64 17.62
C ASP A 61 7.07 -1.09 18.63
N GLY A 62 5.83 -1.58 18.58
CA GLY A 62 4.72 -1.09 19.41
C GLY A 62 4.21 0.29 18.96
N ASP A 63 4.48 0.64 17.71
CA ASP A 63 4.12 1.89 17.07
C ASP A 63 2.66 1.89 16.58
N GLN A 64 2.20 3.09 16.22
CA GLN A 64 0.83 3.31 15.82
C GLN A 64 0.60 2.84 14.38
N ILE A 65 -0.32 1.90 14.19
CA ILE A 65 -0.75 1.49 12.85
C ILE A 65 -1.61 2.60 12.22
N PRO A 66 -1.22 3.15 11.05
CA PRO A 66 -1.95 4.26 10.44
C PRO A 66 -3.35 3.83 9.99
N GLN A 67 -4.34 4.68 10.22
CA GLN A 67 -5.71 4.36 9.86
C GLN A 67 -5.94 4.48 8.35
N HIS A 68 -6.69 3.53 7.78
CA HIS A 68 -7.08 3.59 6.37
C HIS A 68 -7.80 4.91 6.05
N LYS A 69 -7.37 5.59 4.99
CA LYS A 69 -8.09 6.77 4.50
C LYS A 69 -9.33 6.26 3.78
N SER A 70 -10.43 6.12 4.52
CA SER A 70 -11.75 5.95 3.90
C SER A 70 -12.00 7.14 2.97
N MET A 71 -11.85 6.93 1.66
CA MET A 71 -12.32 7.90 0.68
C MET A 71 -13.85 7.86 0.70
N ILE A 72 -14.45 8.72 1.53
CA ILE A 72 -15.87 9.05 1.38
C ILE A 72 -15.98 9.84 0.07
N VAL A 73 -16.32 9.14 -1.01
CA VAL A 73 -16.80 9.81 -2.22
C VAL A 73 -18.15 10.44 -1.84
N LYS A 74 -18.16 11.73 -1.52
CA LYS A 74 -19.40 12.51 -1.49
C LYS A 74 -19.88 12.61 -2.93
N LEU A 75 -20.81 11.74 -3.30
CA LEU A 75 -21.64 11.84 -4.50
C LEU A 75 -22.62 13.02 -4.35
#